data_AF-A0A4V1V2B7-F1
#
_entry.id   AF-A0A4V1V2B7-F1
#
_cell.length_a   1.000
_cell.length_b   1.000
_cell.length_c   1.000
_cell.angle_alpha   90.00
_cell.angle_beta   90.00
_cell.angle_gamma   90.00
#
_symmetry.space_group_name_H-M   'P 1'
#
loop_
_entity.id
_entity.type
_entity.pdbx_description
1 polymer ?
#
loop_
_entity_poly.entity_id
_entity_poly.type
_entity_poly.pdbx_seq_one_letter_code
_entity_poly.pdbx_strand_id
1 'polypeptide(L)'
;MEEGPALKPNKKASSWDTNRTMFDCHIKPLLGKRLARDITAMDVAKFQLEVSHGKTARNVMIGRRRRSKVTGGKRVAAMAVITLGAVYEFAIRAEYLQRNPTKGVERFQTVRRERYLSEREIAALSEAIAEFERNDARHSVMADAVRLLMLTGCRKSEILKLQWDFVDWQ
;
A
#
# COMPACT_ATOMS: atom_id res chain seq x y z
N MET A 1 10.99 15.05 -3.31
CA MET A 1 9.78 14.46 -3.96
C MET A 1 8.86 15.53 -4.54
N GLU A 2 9.15 16.81 -4.33
CA GLU A 2 8.33 17.96 -4.74
C GLU A 2 8.36 18.20 -6.25
N GLU A 3 9.47 17.90 -6.92
CA GLU A 3 9.61 17.99 -8.39
C GLU A 3 9.07 16.77 -9.15
N GLY A 4 8.81 15.67 -8.43
CA GLY A 4 8.34 14.41 -9.03
C GLY A 4 7.05 14.53 -9.84
N PRO A 5 6.00 15.24 -9.32
CA PRO A 5 4.77 15.49 -10.05
C PRO A 5 4.96 16.22 -11.38
N ALA A 6 5.96 17.10 -11.52
CA ALA A 6 6.21 17.81 -12.77
C ALA A 6 6.56 16.85 -13.92
N LEU A 7 7.34 15.80 -13.64
CA LEU A 7 7.72 14.78 -14.63
C LEU A 7 6.71 13.62 -14.75
N LYS A 8 5.72 13.53 -13.86
CA LYS A 8 4.64 12.53 -13.89
C LYS A 8 3.30 13.14 -13.45
N PRO A 9 2.73 14.07 -14.22
CA PRO A 9 1.54 14.83 -13.82
C PRO A 9 0.29 13.94 -13.65
N ASN A 10 0.18 12.87 -14.43
CA ASN A 10 -0.98 11.98 -14.40
C ASN A 10 -0.96 10.96 -13.25
N LYS A 11 0.07 11.00 -12.38
CA LYS A 11 0.18 10.06 -11.27
C LYS A 11 -0.66 10.53 -10.08
N LYS A 12 -1.61 9.69 -9.67
CA LYS A 12 -2.50 9.94 -8.53
C LYS A 12 -1.72 10.29 -7.25
N ALA A 13 -2.22 11.26 -6.47
CA ALA A 13 -1.65 11.67 -5.18
C ALA A 13 -1.43 10.49 -4.22
N SER A 14 -2.41 9.58 -4.09
CA SER A 14 -2.30 8.38 -3.24
C SER A 14 -1.17 7.42 -3.65
N SER A 15 -0.82 7.39 -4.93
CA SER A 15 0.34 6.62 -5.41
C SER A 15 1.65 7.29 -5.01
N TRP A 16 1.70 8.63 -4.94
CA TRP A 16 2.85 9.34 -4.38
C TRP A 16 3.03 9.08 -2.90
N ASP A 17 1.95 9.07 -2.12
CA ASP A 17 1.99 8.75 -0.68
C ASP A 17 2.51 7.34 -0.41
N THR A 18 2.10 6.38 -1.24
CA THR A 18 2.62 5.01 -1.17
C THR A 18 4.13 4.98 -1.41
N ASN A 19 4.63 5.65 -2.45
CA ASN A 19 6.08 5.70 -2.72
C ASN A 19 6.83 6.41 -1.61
N ARG A 20 6.26 7.49 -1.06
CA ARG A 20 6.86 8.24 0.04
C ARG A 20 7.02 7.36 1.26
N THR A 21 5.95 6.63 1.62
CA THR A 21 5.98 5.65 2.70
C THR A 21 7.06 4.59 2.48
N MET A 22 7.14 4.00 1.28
CA MET A 22 8.18 3.02 0.96
C MET A 22 9.60 3.61 1.05
N PHE A 23 9.76 4.84 0.58
CA PHE A 23 11.04 5.54 0.63
C PHE A 23 11.48 5.81 2.08
N ASP A 24 10.62 6.43 2.88
CA ASP A 24 10.97 6.84 4.24
C ASP A 24 11.08 5.65 5.21
N CYS A 25 10.28 4.60 5.01
CA CYS A 25 10.26 3.44 5.90
C CYS A 25 11.32 2.38 5.56
N HIS A 26 11.66 2.21 4.28
CA HIS A 26 12.51 1.09 3.86
C HIS A 26 13.78 1.54 3.12
N ILE A 27 13.66 2.41 2.11
CA ILE A 27 14.80 2.80 1.27
C ILE A 27 15.77 3.69 2.04
N LYS A 28 15.29 4.81 2.59
CA LYS A 28 16.12 5.80 3.30
C LYS A 28 16.88 5.20 4.49
N PRO A 29 16.28 4.34 5.35
CA PRO A 29 17.01 3.73 6.45
C PRO A 29 18.17 2.81 6.04
N LEU A 30 18.05 2.09 4.92
CA LEU A 30 19.05 1.10 4.50
C LEU A 30 20.06 1.64 3.47
N LEU A 31 19.62 2.50 2.56
CA LEU A 31 20.43 3.01 1.45
C LEU A 31 20.70 4.51 1.52
N GLY A 32 20.00 5.26 2.38
CA GLY A 32 20.03 6.73 2.37
C GLY A 32 21.36 7.39 2.75
N LYS A 33 22.33 6.63 3.27
CA LYS A 33 23.69 7.12 3.58
C LYS A 33 24.68 6.94 2.42
N ARG A 34 24.28 6.24 1.36
CA ARG A 34 25.14 5.95 0.20
C ARG A 34 24.78 6.88 -0.95
N LEU A 35 25.78 7.22 -1.75
CA LEU A 35 25.54 7.97 -2.98
C LEU A 35 24.78 7.11 -3.99
N ALA A 36 23.79 7.69 -4.64
CA ALA A 36 22.94 6.97 -5.60
C ALA A 36 23.72 6.38 -6.78
N ARG A 37 24.80 7.04 -7.23
CA ARG A 37 25.68 6.56 -8.30
C ARG A 37 26.44 5.26 -7.95
N ASP A 38 26.65 5.01 -6.66
CA ASP A 38 27.47 3.90 -6.15
C ASP A 38 26.61 2.68 -5.76
N ILE A 39 25.30 2.75 -5.94
CA ILE A 39 24.41 1.61 -5.70
C ILE A 39 24.50 0.66 -6.88
N THR A 40 24.78 -0.60 -6.60
CA THR A 40 24.86 -1.69 -7.59
C THR A 40 23.62 -2.59 -7.54
N ALA A 41 23.46 -3.46 -8.55
CA ALA A 41 22.39 -4.46 -8.56
C ALA A 41 22.49 -5.42 -7.35
N MET A 42 23.70 -5.76 -6.91
CA MET A 42 23.93 -6.59 -5.72
C MET A 42 23.46 -5.89 -4.45
N ASP A 43 23.67 -4.57 -4.35
CA ASP A 43 23.16 -3.79 -3.22
C ASP A 43 21.64 -3.76 -3.17
N VAL A 44 20.99 -3.67 -4.33
CA VAL A 44 19.52 -3.74 -4.43
C VAL A 44 19.02 -5.13 -4.04
N ALA A 45 19.71 -6.20 -4.45
CA ALA A 45 19.37 -7.57 -4.06
C ALA A 45 19.51 -7.77 -2.54
N LYS A 46 20.61 -7.31 -1.94
CA LYS A 46 20.83 -7.33 -0.48
C LYS A 46 19.77 -6.50 0.25
N PHE A 47 19.48 -5.30 -0.23
CA PHE A 47 18.42 -4.44 0.29
C PHE A 47 17.07 -5.15 0.31
N GLN A 48 16.69 -5.77 -0.82
CA GLN A 48 15.46 -6.54 -0.93
C GLN A 48 15.40 -7.67 0.11
N LEU A 49 16.49 -8.41 0.30
CA LEU A 49 16.59 -9.48 1.28
C LEU A 49 16.41 -8.95 2.72
N GLU A 50 17.10 -7.86 3.06
CA GLU A 50 17.02 -7.21 4.38
C GLU A 50 15.61 -6.71 4.71
N VAL A 51 14.91 -6.10 3.75
CA VAL A 51 13.51 -5.70 3.94
C VAL A 51 12.60 -6.92 4.11
N SER A 52 12.87 -8.02 3.38
CA SER A 52 12.07 -9.23 3.49
C SER A 52 12.17 -9.88 4.88
N HIS A 53 13.36 -9.84 5.50
CA HIS A 53 13.59 -10.30 6.86
C HIS A 53 13.13 -9.30 7.94
N GLY A 54 12.61 -8.14 7.55
CA GLY A 54 12.08 -7.17 8.50
C GLY A 54 13.13 -6.33 9.21
N LYS A 55 14.32 -6.14 8.62
CA LYS A 55 15.37 -5.26 9.18
C LYS A 55 14.91 -3.81 9.39
N THR A 56 13.87 -3.39 8.66
CA THR A 56 13.24 -2.06 8.73
C THR A 56 11.92 -2.06 9.50
N ALA A 57 11.54 -3.18 10.11
CA ALA A 57 10.32 -3.27 10.90
C ALA A 57 10.45 -2.39 12.15
N ARG A 58 9.42 -1.57 12.40
CA ARG A 58 9.35 -0.68 13.56
C ARG A 58 7.91 -0.51 14.01
N ASN A 59 7.71 -0.33 15.31
CA ASN A 59 6.41 -0.04 15.89
C ASN A 59 6.56 1.11 16.87
N VAL A 60 6.15 2.31 16.45
CA VAL A 60 6.36 3.54 17.21
C VAL A 60 5.04 4.26 17.42
N MET A 61 4.82 4.77 18.64
CA MET A 61 3.69 5.65 18.96
C MET A 61 3.91 7.02 18.30
N ILE A 62 2.96 7.45 17.47
CA ILE A 62 2.92 8.78 16.86
C ILE A 62 1.68 9.49 17.42
N GLY A 63 1.80 10.05 18.61
CA GLY A 63 0.70 10.74 19.31
C GLY A 63 -0.15 9.82 20.20
N ARG A 64 -1.24 10.39 20.74
CA ARG A 64 -1.99 9.80 21.88
C ARG A 64 -2.64 8.43 21.59
N ARG A 65 -3.03 8.16 20.34
CA ARG A 65 -3.70 6.90 19.92
C ARG A 65 -3.24 6.35 18.56
N ARG A 66 -2.29 7.00 17.89
CA ARG A 66 -1.82 6.60 16.56
C ARG A 66 -0.49 5.87 16.66
N ARG A 67 -0.35 4.76 15.92
CA ARG A 67 0.88 3.94 15.85
C ARG A 67 1.34 3.87 14.41
N SER A 68 2.63 4.07 14.18
CA SER A 68 3.29 3.69 12.94
C SER A 68 3.86 2.29 13.09
N LYS A 69 3.15 1.31 12.54
CA LYS A 69 3.62 -0.07 12.41
C LYS A 69 4.14 -0.30 11.00
N VAL A 70 5.45 -0.30 10.86
CA VAL A 70 6.15 -0.69 9.63
C VAL A 70 6.51 -2.17 9.74
N THR A 71 6.10 -2.94 8.75
CA THR A 71 6.40 -4.37 8.65
C THR A 71 7.30 -4.63 7.46
N GLY A 72 8.19 -5.62 7.57
CA GLY A 72 8.88 -6.17 6.41
C GLY A 72 8.06 -7.22 5.67
N GLY A 73 8.77 -8.09 4.95
CA GLY A 73 8.20 -9.23 4.24
C GLY A 73 8.35 -9.13 2.73
N LYS A 74 8.18 -10.28 2.04
CA LYS A 74 8.42 -10.41 0.60
C LYS A 74 7.66 -9.39 -0.26
N ARG A 75 6.37 -9.15 0.05
CA ARG A 75 5.55 -8.16 -0.66
C ARG A 75 6.07 -6.74 -0.49
N VAL A 76 6.42 -6.36 0.73
CA VAL A 76 6.94 -5.03 1.05
C VAL A 76 8.29 -4.82 0.38
N ALA A 77 9.16 -5.82 0.43
CA ALA A 77 10.46 -5.80 -0.24
C ALA A 77 10.32 -5.61 -1.77
N ALA A 78 9.42 -6.35 -2.43
CA ALA A 78 9.15 -6.18 -3.85
C ALA A 78 8.63 -4.77 -4.20
N MET A 79 7.73 -4.22 -3.37
CA MET A 79 7.23 -2.85 -3.53
C MET A 79 8.32 -1.79 -3.30
N ALA A 80 9.22 -2.02 -2.36
CA ALA A 80 10.33 -1.12 -2.08
C ALA A 80 11.32 -1.08 -3.26
N VAL A 81 11.62 -2.23 -3.89
CA VAL A 81 12.43 -2.28 -5.11
C VAL A 81 11.75 -1.57 -6.28
N ILE A 82 10.43 -1.73 -6.46
CA ILE A 82 9.66 -1.00 -7.49
C ILE A 82 9.76 0.51 -7.26
N THR A 83 9.59 0.94 -6.01
CA THR A 83 9.70 2.35 -5.63
C THR A 83 11.10 2.88 -5.90
N LEU A 84 12.12 2.12 -5.51
CA LEU A 84 13.52 2.47 -5.76
C LEU A 84 13.80 2.63 -7.26
N GLY A 85 13.33 1.68 -8.08
CA GLY A 85 13.47 1.73 -9.53
C GLY A 85 12.79 2.95 -10.13
N ALA A 86 11.61 3.33 -9.63
CA ALA A 86 10.91 4.54 -10.06
C ALA A 86 11.65 5.84 -9.66
N VAL A 87 12.35 5.84 -8.52
CA VAL A 87 13.19 6.97 -8.08
C VAL A 87 14.43 7.11 -8.96
N TYR A 88 15.13 6.01 -9.28
CA TYR A 88 16.25 6.04 -10.22
C TYR A 88 15.82 6.46 -11.62
N GLU A 89 14.66 5.99 -12.09
CA GLU A 89 14.10 6.40 -13.39
C GLU A 89 13.79 7.90 -13.42
N PHE A 90 13.27 8.47 -12.33
CA PHE A 90 13.11 9.92 -12.21
C PHE A 90 14.46 10.64 -12.28
N ALA A 91 15.46 10.16 -11.52
CA ALA A 91 16.78 10.78 -11.51
C ALA A 91 17.47 10.74 -12.88
N ILE A 92 17.25 9.70 -13.68
CA ILE A 92 17.75 9.61 -15.04
C ILE A 92 17.06 10.63 -15.97
N ARG A 93 15.74 10.76 -15.87
CA ARG A 93 14.98 11.74 -16.67
C ARG A 93 15.31 13.19 -16.31
N ALA A 94 15.70 13.43 -15.07
CA ALA A 94 16.20 14.71 -14.59
C ALA A 94 17.73 14.84 -14.75
N GLU A 95 18.37 13.95 -15.50
CA GLU A 95 19.80 13.98 -15.87
C GLU A 95 20.79 13.90 -14.69
N TYR A 96 20.32 13.55 -13.49
CA TYR A 96 21.17 13.36 -12.31
C TYR A 96 21.97 12.05 -12.34
N LEU A 97 21.48 11.03 -13.06
CA LEU A 97 22.08 9.70 -13.14
C LEU A 97 21.95 9.12 -14.55
N GLN A 98 22.78 8.13 -14.88
CA GLN A 98 22.80 7.51 -16.21
C GLN A 98 22.31 6.05 -16.20
N ARG A 99 22.29 5.40 -15.03
CA ARG A 99 21.97 3.97 -14.90
C ARG A 99 20.98 3.72 -13.77
N ASN A 100 20.15 2.71 -13.96
CA ASN A 100 19.20 2.25 -12.94
C ASN A 100 19.65 0.89 -12.40
N PRO A 101 20.17 0.81 -11.16
CA PRO A 101 20.68 -0.43 -10.58
C PRO A 101 19.59 -1.44 -10.23
N THR A 102 18.30 -1.07 -10.31
CA THR A 102 17.20 -2.02 -10.10
C THR A 102 16.86 -2.79 -11.37
N LYS A 103 17.38 -2.39 -12.55
CA LYS A 103 17.19 -3.13 -13.79
C LYS A 103 17.96 -4.46 -13.69
N GLY A 104 17.28 -5.57 -13.99
CA GLY A 104 17.85 -6.92 -13.92
C GLY A 104 17.79 -7.59 -12.54
N VAL A 105 17.33 -6.90 -11.50
CA VAL A 105 17.14 -7.53 -10.18
C VAL A 105 15.81 -8.27 -10.15
N GLU A 106 15.86 -9.59 -9.95
CA GLU A 106 14.67 -10.39 -9.74
C GLU A 106 13.97 -10.01 -8.44
N ARG A 107 12.67 -9.80 -8.51
CA ARG A 107 11.84 -9.38 -7.36
C ARG A 107 11.18 -10.60 -6.73
N PHE A 108 10.96 -10.54 -5.41
CA PHE A 108 10.14 -11.55 -4.75
C PHE A 108 8.75 -11.63 -5.39
N GLN A 109 8.33 -12.85 -5.72
CA GLN A 109 6.98 -13.10 -6.19
C GLN A 109 5.96 -12.81 -5.09
N THR A 110 4.95 -12.02 -5.43
CA THR A 110 3.86 -11.69 -4.50
C THR A 110 2.67 -12.60 -4.79
N VAL A 111 2.32 -13.43 -3.82
CA VAL A 111 1.10 -14.23 -3.90
C VAL A 111 -0.11 -13.29 -3.78
N ARG A 112 -1.00 -13.34 -4.78
CA ARG A 112 -2.32 -12.72 -4.68
C ARG A 112 -3.15 -13.51 -3.68
N ARG A 113 -3.79 -12.80 -2.77
CA ARG A 113 -4.73 -13.42 -1.83
C ARG A 113 -6.11 -13.25 -2.44
N GLU A 114 -6.54 -14.25 -3.19
CA GLU A 114 -7.89 -14.33 -3.74
C GLU A 114 -8.58 -15.50 -3.04
N ARG A 115 -9.43 -15.16 -2.06
CA ARG A 115 -10.27 -16.09 -1.31
C ARG A 115 -11.65 -15.47 -1.21
N TYR A 116 -12.66 -16.26 -1.49
CA TYR A 116 -14.07 -15.88 -1.36
C TYR A 116 -14.66 -16.52 -0.10
N LEU A 117 -15.69 -15.88 0.45
CA LEU A 117 -16.46 -16.45 1.55
C LEU A 117 -17.31 -17.61 1.01
N SER A 118 -17.33 -18.71 1.73
CA SER A 118 -18.32 -19.77 1.50
C SER A 118 -19.71 -19.33 1.92
N GLU A 119 -20.76 -20.01 1.45
CA GLU A 119 -22.15 -19.74 1.86
C GLU A 119 -22.33 -19.76 3.38
N ARG A 120 -21.68 -20.72 4.05
CA ARG A 120 -21.69 -20.82 5.52
C ARG A 120 -21.06 -19.59 6.18
N GLU A 121 -19.97 -19.08 5.61
CA GLU A 121 -19.30 -17.89 6.13
C GLU A 121 -20.08 -16.61 5.84
N ILE A 122 -20.79 -16.54 4.71
CA ILE A 122 -21.72 -15.45 4.41
C ILE A 122 -22.85 -15.45 5.44
N ALA A 123 -23.45 -16.60 5.73
CA ALA A 123 -24.49 -16.73 6.74
C ALA A 123 -23.99 -16.31 8.14
N ALA A 124 -22.82 -16.80 8.54
CA ALA A 124 -22.20 -16.44 9.82
C ALA A 124 -21.88 -14.94 9.91
N LEU A 125 -21.38 -14.34 8.82
CA LEU A 125 -21.12 -12.90 8.76
C LEU A 125 -22.41 -12.09 8.85
N SER A 126 -23.47 -12.50 8.16
CA SER A 126 -24.79 -11.84 8.21
C SER A 126 -25.38 -11.85 9.62
N GLU A 127 -25.28 -12.96 10.35
CA GLU A 127 -25.73 -13.02 11.75
C GLU A 127 -24.88 -12.11 12.65
N ALA A 128 -23.56 -12.12 12.49
CA ALA A 128 -22.68 -11.23 13.24
C ALA A 128 -22.97 -9.74 12.99
N ILE A 129 -23.34 -9.38 11.75
CA ILE A 129 -23.78 -8.01 11.42
C ILE A 129 -25.09 -7.67 12.13
N ALA A 130 -26.07 -8.60 12.13
CA ALA A 130 -27.34 -8.39 12.80
C ALA A 130 -27.18 -8.25 14.32
N GLU A 131 -26.32 -9.05 14.94
CA GLU A 131 -25.98 -8.92 16.36
C GLU A 131 -25.28 -7.58 16.66
N PHE A 132 -24.32 -7.19 15.82
CA PHE A 132 -23.62 -5.91 15.95
C PHE A 132 -24.57 -4.71 15.91
N GLU A 133 -25.56 -4.75 15.01
CA GLU A 133 -26.59 -3.71 14.88
C GLU A 133 -27.53 -3.67 16.10
N ARG A 134 -27.91 -4.83 16.67
CA ARG A 134 -28.76 -4.90 17.88
C ARG A 134 -28.09 -4.26 19.11
N ASN A 135 -26.76 -4.27 19.18
CA ASN A 135 -26.02 -3.76 20.34
C ASN A 135 -26.07 -2.24 20.48
N ASP A 136 -26.19 -1.49 19.38
CA ASP A 136 -26.28 -0.02 19.40
C ASP A 136 -26.91 0.47 18.09
N ALA A 137 -27.96 1.30 18.19
CA ALA A 137 -28.64 1.87 17.01
C ALA A 137 -27.68 2.63 16.07
N ARG A 138 -26.58 3.20 16.59
CA ARG A 138 -25.55 3.89 15.78
C ARG A 138 -24.77 2.95 14.87
N HIS A 139 -24.82 1.64 15.12
CA HIS A 139 -24.15 0.65 14.28
C HIS A 139 -24.89 0.34 12.98
N SER A 140 -26.17 0.71 12.86
CA SER A 140 -26.98 0.40 11.68
C SER A 140 -26.34 0.90 10.38
N VAL A 141 -25.87 2.14 10.34
CA VAL A 141 -25.16 2.72 9.18
C VAL A 141 -23.88 1.94 8.83
N MET A 142 -23.18 1.41 9.83
CA MET A 142 -21.96 0.63 9.63
C MET A 142 -22.29 -0.78 9.12
N ALA A 143 -23.35 -1.38 9.64
CA ALA A 143 -23.89 -2.67 9.19
C ALA A 143 -24.31 -2.58 7.72
N ASP A 144 -25.05 -1.53 7.34
CA ASP A 144 -25.49 -1.31 5.96
C ASP A 144 -24.33 -1.10 4.98
N ALA A 145 -23.29 -0.39 5.40
CA ALA A 145 -22.08 -0.27 4.59
C ALA A 145 -21.43 -1.63 4.29
N VAL A 146 -21.41 -2.55 5.27
CA VAL A 146 -20.89 -3.91 5.06
C VAL A 146 -21.84 -4.74 4.17
N ARG A 147 -23.15 -4.64 4.37
CA ARG A 147 -24.15 -5.30 3.52
C ARG A 147 -24.04 -4.86 2.07
N LEU A 148 -23.95 -3.56 1.80
CA LEU A 148 -23.76 -3.02 0.46
C LEU A 148 -22.47 -3.56 -0.19
N LEU A 149 -21.36 -3.65 0.55
CA LEU A 149 -20.13 -4.24 0.03
C LEU A 149 -20.29 -5.70 -0.36
N MET A 150 -21.03 -6.48 0.43
CA MET A 150 -21.30 -7.89 0.16
C MET A 150 -22.20 -8.08 -1.07
N LEU A 151 -23.24 -7.25 -1.21
CA LEU A 151 -24.28 -7.42 -2.24
C LEU A 151 -23.89 -6.83 -3.60
N THR A 152 -23.10 -5.76 -3.62
CA THR A 152 -22.76 -5.04 -4.87
C THR A 152 -21.37 -5.38 -5.41
N GLY A 153 -20.46 -5.86 -4.55
CA GLY A 153 -19.05 -6.06 -4.92
C GLY A 153 -18.27 -4.76 -5.19
N CYS A 154 -18.84 -3.58 -4.91
CA CYS A 154 -18.15 -2.30 -5.05
C CYS A 154 -16.96 -2.18 -4.09
N ARG A 155 -16.03 -1.27 -4.39
CA ARG A 155 -14.90 -0.98 -3.50
C ARG A 155 -15.38 -0.27 -2.23
N LYS A 156 -14.71 -0.54 -1.11
CA LYS A 156 -14.92 0.19 0.17
C LYS A 156 -15.00 1.71 -0.03
N SER A 157 -14.10 2.29 -0.81
CA SER A 157 -14.07 3.75 -1.02
C SER A 157 -15.24 4.27 -1.85
N GLU A 158 -15.86 3.43 -2.67
CA GLU A 158 -17.04 3.77 -3.47
C GLU A 158 -18.28 3.77 -2.56
N ILE A 159 -18.51 2.70 -1.80
CA ILE A 159 -19.63 2.60 -0.84
C ILE A 159 -19.58 3.70 0.22
N LEU A 160 -18.40 3.96 0.83
CA LEU A 160 -18.28 4.98 1.87
C LEU A 160 -18.41 6.43 1.37
N LYS A 161 -18.45 6.64 0.05
CA LYS A 161 -18.64 7.95 -0.57
C LYS A 161 -19.89 8.00 -1.45
N LEU A 162 -20.73 6.97 -1.37
CA LEU A 162 -21.97 6.87 -2.12
C LEU A 162 -22.90 8.01 -1.71
N GLN A 163 -23.54 8.61 -2.71
CA GLN A 163 -24.55 9.65 -2.53
C GLN A 163 -25.84 9.19 -3.17
N TRP A 164 -26.97 9.68 -2.69
CA TRP A 164 -28.28 9.30 -3.23
C TRP A 164 -28.43 9.66 -4.71
N ASP A 165 -27.78 10.73 -5.17
CA ASP A 165 -27.74 11.14 -6.58
C ASP A 165 -27.06 10.11 -7.51
N PHE A 166 -26.34 9.12 -6.96
CA PHE A 166 -25.72 8.04 -7.72
C PHE A 166 -26.61 6.79 -7.82
N VAL A 167 -27.76 6.78 -7.13
CA VAL A 167 -28.70 5.67 -7.14
C VAL A 167 -29.82 5.97 -8.12
N ASP A 168 -29.91 5.17 -9.17
CA ASP A 168 -31.05 5.17 -10.07
C ASP A 168 -32.14 4.25 -9.51
N TRP A 169 -33.37 4.76 -9.42
CA TRP A 169 -34.53 4.07 -8.86
C TRP A 169 -35.51 3.59 -9.94
N GLN A 170 -35.14 3.71 -11.22
CA GLN A 170 -35.94 3.27 -12.35
C GLN A 170 -36.02 1.74 -12.49
#